data_AF-A0A843EUU1-F1
#
_entry.id   AF-A0A843EUU1-F1
#
_cell.length_a   1.000
_cell.length_b   1.000
_cell.length_c   1.000
_cell.angle_alpha   90.00
_cell.angle_beta   90.00
_cell.angle_gamma   90.00
#
_symmetry.space_group_name_H-M   'P 1'
#
loop_
_entity.id
_entity.type
_entity.pdbx_description
1 polymer ?
#
loop_
_entity_poly.entity_id
_entity_poly.type
_entity_poly.pdbx_seq_one_letter_code
_entity_poly.pdbx_strand_id
1 'polypeptide(L)' 'MMSPKLLESNDETLFLEVRSSTEDSVWYDVMYDKVHHWICTCPDYYFRKRFCKHMRECAELLGIKDTNVYAKVKT' A
#
# COMPACT_ATOMS: atom_id res chain seq x y z
N MET A 1 10.18 -12.48 5.22
CA MET A 1 9.27 -11.48 5.81
C MET A 1 9.45 -10.20 5.00
N MET A 2 8.38 -9.60 4.49
CA MET A 2 8.47 -8.28 3.86
C MET A 2 8.65 -7.25 4.98
N SER A 3 9.48 -6.23 4.78
CA SER A 3 9.76 -5.21 5.80
C SER A 3 9.27 -3.86 5.30
N PRO A 4 8.03 -3.45 5.64
CA PRO A 4 7.55 -2.12 5.30
C PRO A 4 8.36 -1.05 6.03
N LYS A 5 8.61 0.06 5.37
CA LYS A 5 9.26 1.24 5.95
C LYS A 5 8.41 2.47 5.67
N LEU A 6 8.05 3.20 6.73
CA LEU A 6 7.39 4.50 6.62
C LEU A 6 8.41 5.53 6.10
N LEU A 7 8.07 6.19 5.00
CA LEU A 7 8.89 7.22 4.37
C LEU A 7 8.46 8.62 4.80
N GLU A 8 7.16 8.88 4.74
CA GLU A 8 6.55 10.16 5.08
C GLU A 8 5.15 9.94 5.67
N SER A 9 4.75 10.83 6.57
CA SER A 9 3.40 10.86 7.14
C SER A 9 2.98 12.28 7.43
N ASN A 10 1.73 12.60 7.13
CA ASN A 10 1.02 13.77 7.65
C ASN A 10 -0.30 13.32 8.31
N ASP A 11 -1.15 14.26 8.70
CA ASP A 11 -2.42 13.95 9.40
C ASP A 11 -3.42 13.13 8.56
N GLU A 12 -3.27 13.12 7.23
CA GLU A 12 -4.23 12.55 6.27
C GLU A 12 -3.66 11.39 5.45
N THR A 13 -2.36 11.43 5.14
CA THR A 13 -1.69 10.56 4.19
C THR A 13 -0.41 9.96 4.77
N LEU A 14 -0.18 8.68 4.45
CA LEU A 14 1.01 7.91 4.81
C LEU A 14 1.65 7.36 3.54
N PHE A 15 2.98 7.48 3.43
CA PHE A 15 3.78 6.94 2.33
C PHE A 15 4.78 5.91 2.88
N LEU A 16 4.76 4.71 2.32
CA LEU A 16 5.61 3.59 2.72
C LEU A 16 6.28 2.95 1.50
N GLU A 17 7.43 2.34 1.73
CA GLU A 17 8.04 1.39 0.79
C GLU A 17 8.00 -0.03 1.37
N VAL A 18 7.73 -1.01 0.52
CA VAL A 18 7.71 -2.44 0.88
C VAL A 18 8.52 -3.22 -0.14
N ARG A 19 9.50 -3.97 0.36
CA ARG A 19 10.31 -4.86 -0.47
C ARG A 19 9.47 -6.00 -1.05
N SER A 20 9.67 -6.31 -2.32
CA SER A 20 9.03 -7.45 -2.97
C SER A 20 9.40 -8.76 -2.26
N SER A 21 8.45 -9.69 -2.14
CA SER A 21 8.71 -11.01 -1.57
C SER A 21 9.34 -12.00 -2.56
N THR A 22 9.42 -11.65 -3.84
CA THR A 22 9.91 -12.54 -4.92
C THR A 22 11.23 -12.07 -5.52
N GLU A 23 11.53 -10.77 -5.45
CA GLU A 23 12.72 -10.16 -6.04
C GLU A 23 13.32 -9.15 -5.07
N ASP A 24 14.48 -9.47 -4.52
CA ASP A 24 15.11 -8.69 -3.46
C ASP A 24 15.55 -7.27 -3.88
N SER A 25 15.73 -7.00 -5.17
CA SER A 25 16.07 -5.67 -5.69
C SER A 25 14.84 -4.77 -5.92
N VAL A 26 13.62 -5.32 -5.81
CA VAL A 26 12.39 -4.61 -6.15
C VAL A 26 11.71 -4.08 -4.89
N TRP A 27 11.36 -2.80 -4.94
CA TRP A 27 10.59 -2.10 -3.92
C TRP A 27 9.28 -1.59 -4.53
N TYR A 28 8.22 -1.60 -3.72
CA TYR A 28 6.92 -1.06 -4.08
C TYR A 28 6.53 0.03 -3.12
N ASP A 29 6.03 1.12 -3.66
CA ASP A 29 5.42 2.19 -2.88
C ASP A 29 4.00 1.79 -2.49
N VAL A 30 3.66 2.09 -1.25
CA VAL A 30 2.32 1.94 -0.69
C VAL A 30 1.93 3.27 -0.09
N MET A 31 0.78 3.79 -0.53
CA MET A 31 0.20 5.01 0.01
C MET A 31 -1.12 4.64 0.69
N TYR A 32 -1.37 5.24 1.85
CA TYR A 32 -2.66 5.21 2.50
C TYR A 32 -3.13 6.64 2.72
N ASP A 33 -4.33 6.93 2.24
CA ASP A 33 -5.00 8.21 2.45
C ASP A 33 -6.37 7.97 3.07
N LYS A 34 -6.79 8.79 4.05
CA LYS A 34 -8.10 8.59 4.70
C LYS A 34 -9.29 8.77 3.74
N VAL A 35 -9.13 9.53 2.65
CA VAL A 35 -10.18 9.81 1.67
C VAL A 35 -10.11 8.83 0.49
N HIS A 36 -8.91 8.57 -0.02
CA HIS A 36 -8.69 7.76 -1.21
C HIS A 36 -8.33 6.30 -0.90
N HIS A 37 -8.19 5.94 0.37
CA HIS A 37 -7.80 4.63 0.87
C HIS A 37 -6.43 4.16 0.34
N TRP A 38 -6.23 2.84 0.22
CA TRP A 38 -4.93 2.27 -0.12
C TRP A 38 -4.60 2.31 -1.62
N ILE A 39 -3.35 2.62 -1.94
CA ILE A 39 -2.73 2.53 -3.28
C ILE A 39 -1.40 1.81 -3.18
N CYS A 40 -1.05 0.99 -4.17
CA CYS A 40 0.26 0.33 -4.23
C CYS A 40 0.80 0.30 -5.66
N THR A 41 2.11 0.41 -5.85
CA THR A 41 2.72 0.33 -7.18
C THR A 41 2.99 -1.11 -7.66
N CYS A 42 2.63 -2.12 -6.86
CA CYS A 42 2.87 -3.51 -7.23
C CYS A 42 1.97 -4.01 -8.40
N PRO A 43 2.45 -4.99 -9.18
CA PRO A 43 1.69 -5.55 -10.30
C PRO A 43 0.31 -6.09 -9.89
N ASP A 44 0.17 -6.76 -8.73
CA ASP A 44 -1.12 -7.32 -8.30
C ASP A 44 -2.19 -6.24 -8.12
N TYR A 45 -1.81 -5.09 -7.53
CA TYR A 45 -2.70 -3.94 -7.44
C TYR A 45 -2.97 -3.34 -8.82
N TYR A 46 -1.95 -3.18 -9.66
CA TYR A 46 -2.11 -2.59 -10.99
C TYR A 46 -3.17 -3.32 -11.80
N PHE A 47 -3.13 -4.66 -11.84
CA PHE A 47 -4.05 -5.49 -12.62
C PHE A 47 -5.40 -5.71 -11.95
N ARG A 48 -5.44 -5.93 -10.63
CA ARG A 48 -6.67 -6.36 -9.94
C ARG A 48 -7.41 -5.23 -9.25
N LYS A 49 -6.78 -4.07 -9.04
CA LYS A 49 -7.31 -2.92 -8.30
C LYS A 49 -7.95 -3.33 -6.97
N ARG A 50 -7.24 -4.15 -6.20
CA ARG A 50 -7.70 -4.69 -4.91
C ARG A 50 -6.62 -4.58 -3.84
N PHE A 51 -7.04 -4.76 -2.59
CA PHE A 51 -6.14 -4.80 -1.45
C PHE A 51 -5.11 -5.92 -1.59
N CYS A 52 -3.83 -5.55 -1.70
CA CYS A 52 -2.74 -6.48 -1.97
C CYS A 52 -1.98 -6.85 -0.69
N LYS A 53 -1.07 -7.83 -0.80
CA LYS A 53 -0.25 -8.27 0.34
C LYS A 53 0.63 -7.15 0.91
N HIS A 54 1.16 -6.24 0.08
CA HIS A 54 2.01 -5.14 0.55
C HIS A 54 1.22 -4.15 1.41
N MET A 55 -0.02 -3.83 1.01
CA MET A 55 -0.92 -3.01 1.80
C MET A 55 -1.27 -3.68 3.14
N ARG A 56 -1.46 -5.01 3.16
CA ARG A 56 -1.70 -5.76 4.39
C ARG A 56 -0.56 -5.61 5.39
N GLU A 57 0.68 -5.78 4.94
CA GLU A 57 1.87 -5.63 5.80
C GLU A 57 2.00 -4.20 6.34
N CYS A 58 1.74 -3.19 5.50
CA CYS A 58 1.68 -1.79 5.94
C CYS A 58 0.55 -1.54 6.96
N ALA A 59 -0.62 -2.13 6.74
CA ALA A 59 -1.79 -1.99 7.60
C ALA A 59 -1.53 -2.62 8.99
N GLU A 60 -0.90 -3.80 9.02
CA GLU A 60 -0.49 -4.48 10.25
C GLU A 60 0.56 -3.66 11.02
N LEU A 61 1.56 -3.11 10.32
CA LEU A 61 2.59 -2.25 10.93
C LEU A 61 1.97 -0.99 11.57
N LEU A 62 0.99 -0.39 10.91
CA LEU A 62 0.40 0.90 11.30
C LEU A 62 -0.88 0.74 12.15
N GLY A 63 -1.36 -0.47 12.39
CA GLY A 63 -2.61 -0.73 13.11
C GLY A 63 -3.88 -0.28 12.39
N ILE A 64 -3.84 -0.18 11.05
CA ILE A 64 -4.96 0.27 10.22
C ILE A 64 -5.84 -0.92 9.85
N LYS A 65 -7.14 -0.81 10.09
CA LYS A 65 -8.13 -1.87 9.74
C LYS A 65 -8.81 -1.67 8.39
N ASP A 66 -8.62 -0.52 7.76
CA ASP A 66 -9.18 -0.23 6.44
C ASP A 66 -8.54 -1.15 5.39
N THR A 67 -9.36 -1.71 4.52
CA THR A 67 -8.94 -2.57 3.42
C THR A 67 -9.47 -2.09 2.07
N ASN A 68 -10.11 -0.92 2.03
CA ASN A 68 -10.54 -0.30 0.80
C ASN A 68 -9.34 0.16 -0.02
N VAL A 69 -9.48 0.21 -1.33
CA VAL A 69 -8.43 0.71 -2.21
C VAL A 69 -8.97 1.82 -3.09
N TYR A 70 -8.08 2.68 -3.58
CA TYR A 70 -8.44 3.65 -4.59
C TYR A 70 -8.77 2.97 -5.93
N ALA A 71 -9.99 2.45 -6.02
CA ALA A 71 -10.60 2.09 -7.29
C ALA A 71 -11.18 3.38 -7.85
N LYS A 72 -10.42 4.12 -8.70
CA LYS A 72 -10.93 5.31 -9.39
C LYS A 72 -12.40 5.10 -9.76
N VAL A 73 -13.24 5.98 -9.22
CA VAL A 73 -14.65 6.16 -9.57
C VAL A 73 -14.78 6.03 -11.08
N LYS A 74 -15.74 5.20 -11.52
CA LYS A 74 -16.12 5.07 -12.93
C LYS A 74 -16.25 6.47 -13.54
N THR A 75 -15.44 6.77 -14.56
CA THR A 75 -15.83 7.78 -15.56
C THR A 75 -17.11 7.33 -16.25
#